data_AF-A0A2N9XYS4-F1
#
_entry.id   AF-A0A2N9XYS4-F1
#
_cell.length_a   1.000
_cell.length_b   1.000
_cell.length_c   1.000
_cell.angle_alpha   90.00
_cell.angle_beta   90.00
_cell.angle_gamma   90.00
#
_symmetry.space_group_name_H-M   'P 1'
#
loop_
_entity.id
_entity.type
_entity.pdbx_description
1 polymer ?
#
loop_
_entity_poly.entity_id
_entity_poly.type
_entity_poly.pdbx_seq_one_letter_code
_entity_poly.pdbx_strand_id
1 'polypeptide(L)'
;MAFMLYADKKMQKPADVRLAFNGTGILDTVLYFGSNQNDEVLRPETDAQIILKPVDLIKKWQPNKFYYWNNIIEPSRPNGYIYRCITQGVTGSEEPRWWIDSGGSGASGSAWFTVLGEAYRHTDIKLSLTQAGLDSAVGGAGVELGTQLQGGNAIPIYMRVANKSYDLRNDFMDACRGLATNSTITTTTDV
;
A
#
# COMPACT_ATOMS: atom_id res chain seq x y z
N MET A 1 19.07 10.85 2.57
CA MET A 1 18.23 9.64 2.68
C MET A 1 16.84 10.10 2.30
N ALA A 2 16.28 9.64 1.17
CA ALA A 2 15.10 10.27 0.58
C ALA A 2 13.90 10.37 1.53
N PHE A 3 13.05 11.38 1.31
CA PHE A 3 11.78 11.52 2.02
C PHE A 3 10.97 10.23 1.95
N MET A 4 10.54 9.72 3.12
CA MET A 4 9.80 8.46 3.24
C MET A 4 8.91 8.46 4.49
N LEU A 5 8.19 7.35 4.69
CA LEU A 5 7.36 7.14 5.88
C LEU A 5 8.16 6.42 6.99
N TYR A 6 7.93 6.86 8.22
CA TYR A 6 8.53 6.31 9.43
C TYR A 6 7.46 5.92 10.45
N ALA A 7 7.76 4.91 11.26
CA ALA A 7 6.93 4.48 12.38
C ALA A 7 7.15 5.34 13.64
N ASP A 8 8.16 6.19 13.65
CA ASP A 8 8.54 7.02 14.78
C ASP A 8 8.82 8.47 14.37
N LYS A 9 8.55 9.41 15.29
CA LYS A 9 8.72 10.84 15.05
C LYS A 9 10.18 11.25 14.80
N LYS A 10 11.16 10.47 15.26
CA LYS A 10 12.59 10.77 15.05
C LYS A 10 13.08 10.34 13.67
N MET A 11 12.23 9.70 12.86
CA MET A 11 12.56 9.26 11.50
C MET A 11 13.77 8.31 11.45
N GLN A 12 13.79 7.34 12.38
CA GLN A 12 14.86 6.34 12.50
C GLN A 12 14.40 4.94 12.10
N LYS A 13 13.09 4.68 12.16
CA LYS A 13 12.48 3.40 11.86
C LYS A 13 11.53 3.56 10.67
N PRO A 14 11.94 3.13 9.46
CA PRO A 14 11.05 3.12 8.30
C PRO A 14 9.72 2.43 8.61
N ALA A 15 8.64 3.01 8.10
CA ALA A 15 7.30 2.49 8.31
C ALA A 15 7.10 1.18 7.56
N ASP A 16 6.43 0.24 8.22
CA ASP A 16 5.84 -0.91 7.56
C ASP A 16 4.35 -0.63 7.32
N VAL A 17 3.98 -0.49 6.05
CA VAL A 17 2.60 -0.17 5.64
C VAL A 17 1.76 -1.40 5.33
N ARG A 18 2.29 -2.61 5.59
CA ARG A 18 1.55 -3.87 5.42
C ARG A 18 0.35 -3.94 6.37
N LEU A 19 -0.75 -4.48 5.86
CA LEU A 19 -2.05 -4.51 6.51
C LEU A 19 -2.50 -5.95 6.77
N ALA A 20 -2.84 -6.24 8.03
CA ALA A 20 -3.41 -7.51 8.42
C ALA A 20 -4.71 -7.28 9.21
N PHE A 21 -5.83 -7.80 8.72
CA PHE A 21 -7.11 -7.81 9.42
C PHE A 21 -7.68 -9.22 9.48
N ASN A 22 -8.26 -9.56 10.63
CA ASN A 22 -9.02 -10.78 10.84
C ASN A 22 -10.45 -10.41 11.22
N GLY A 23 -11.33 -10.34 10.23
CA GLY A 23 -12.69 -9.83 10.36
C GLY A 23 -12.80 -8.31 10.19
N THR A 24 -13.99 -7.79 10.47
CA THR A 24 -14.31 -6.37 10.31
C THR A 24 -13.64 -5.52 11.39
N GLY A 25 -13.16 -4.33 11.02
CA GLY A 25 -12.58 -3.44 12.01
C GLY A 25 -12.03 -2.15 11.43
N ILE A 26 -11.65 -1.26 12.33
CA ILE A 26 -10.95 -0.02 12.04
C ILE A 26 -9.58 -0.12 12.70
N LEU A 27 -8.53 0.16 11.92
CA LEU A 27 -7.18 0.35 12.44
C LEU A 27 -6.78 1.81 12.19
N ASP A 28 -6.56 2.53 13.27
CA ASP A 28 -5.97 3.86 13.24
C ASP A 28 -4.49 3.77 13.64
N THR A 29 -3.63 4.43 12.87
CA THR A 29 -2.21 4.52 13.14
C THR A 29 -1.67 5.89 12.75
N VAL A 30 -0.54 6.26 13.34
CA VAL A 30 0.19 7.48 13.00
C VAL A 30 1.52 7.09 12.40
N LEU A 31 1.74 7.54 11.17
CA LEU A 31 3.02 7.48 10.48
C LEU A 31 3.64 8.88 10.46
N TYR A 32 4.94 8.96 10.18
CA TYR A 32 5.64 10.23 10.06
C TYR A 32 6.29 10.33 8.70
N PHE A 33 5.87 11.30 7.88
CA PHE A 33 6.50 11.56 6.59
C PHE A 33 7.57 12.64 6.73
N GLY A 34 8.75 12.40 6.16
CA GLY A 34 9.84 13.36 6.20
C GLY A 34 11.17 12.74 5.77
N SER A 35 12.26 13.46 6.03
CA SER A 35 13.63 12.98 5.91
C SER A 35 14.38 13.31 7.20
N ASN A 36 15.30 12.44 7.63
CA ASN A 36 16.18 12.72 8.77
C ASN A 36 17.41 13.57 8.40
N GLN A 37 17.54 13.97 7.14
CA GLN A 37 18.59 14.85 6.65
C GLN A 37 18.10 16.29 6.65
N ASN A 38 18.76 17.18 7.39
CA ASN A 38 18.30 18.56 7.56
C ASN A 38 18.56 19.44 6.33
N ASP A 39 19.44 19.00 5.43
CA ASP A 39 19.86 19.67 4.20
C ASP A 39 19.00 19.29 2.98
N GLU A 40 18.09 18.34 3.10
CA GLU A 40 17.19 17.94 2.02
C GLU A 40 15.91 18.79 1.99
N VAL A 41 15.46 19.13 0.78
CA VAL A 41 14.21 19.85 0.54
C VAL A 41 13.40 19.09 -0.50
N LEU A 42 12.14 18.76 -0.18
CA LEU A 42 11.19 18.14 -1.10
C LEU A 42 10.27 19.19 -1.71
N ARG A 43 10.04 19.12 -3.03
CA ARG A 43 9.09 19.97 -3.77
C ARG A 43 8.30 19.12 -4.77
N PRO A 44 7.07 19.52 -5.13
CA PRO A 44 6.37 18.87 -6.23
C PRO A 44 7.09 19.18 -7.55
N GLU A 45 7.13 18.20 -8.46
CA GLU A 45 7.79 18.39 -9.76
C GLU A 45 6.95 19.28 -10.69
N THR A 46 5.66 18.97 -10.79
CA THR A 46 4.71 19.67 -11.67
C THR A 46 3.44 20.14 -10.96
N ASP A 47 3.04 19.47 -9.89
CA ASP A 47 1.82 19.79 -9.15
C ASP A 47 1.99 21.02 -8.25
N ALA A 48 0.88 21.64 -7.84
CA ALA A 48 0.90 22.79 -6.94
C ALA A 48 1.28 22.43 -5.50
N GLN A 49 1.03 21.18 -5.08
CA GLN A 49 1.24 20.69 -3.71
C GLN A 49 1.90 19.32 -3.77
N ILE A 50 2.64 18.97 -2.71
CA ILE A 50 3.03 17.59 -2.44
C ILE A 50 1.79 16.88 -1.89
N ILE A 51 1.37 15.80 -2.55
CA ILE A 51 0.18 15.04 -2.20
C ILE A 51 0.60 13.62 -1.86
N LEU A 52 0.35 13.19 -0.63
CA LEU A 52 0.51 11.80 -0.22
C LEU A 52 -0.83 11.08 -0.34
N LYS A 53 -0.89 9.96 -1.08
CA LYS A 53 -2.13 9.22 -1.30
C LYS A 53 -1.97 7.70 -1.21
N PRO A 54 -3.05 6.96 -0.94
CA PRO A 54 -3.05 5.51 -1.10
C PRO A 54 -2.77 5.11 -2.55
N VAL A 55 -1.97 4.06 -2.73
CA VAL A 55 -1.64 3.49 -4.04
C VAL A 55 -1.78 1.98 -4.03
N ASP A 56 -2.10 1.42 -5.19
CA ASP A 56 -2.18 -0.02 -5.41
C ASP A 56 -0.78 -0.56 -5.70
N LEU A 57 -0.30 -1.47 -4.85
CA LEU A 57 0.98 -2.17 -5.01
C LEU A 57 0.80 -3.63 -5.47
N ILE A 58 -0.45 -4.11 -5.50
CA ILE A 58 -0.75 -5.48 -5.88
C ILE A 58 -0.30 -5.77 -7.31
N LYS A 59 0.40 -6.89 -7.48
CA LYS A 59 0.88 -7.34 -8.78
C LYS A 59 -0.24 -8.08 -9.50
N LYS A 60 -0.37 -7.84 -10.80
CA LYS A 60 -1.27 -8.62 -11.64
C LYS A 60 -0.66 -9.97 -11.99
N TRP A 61 -1.52 -10.96 -12.19
CA TRP A 61 -1.18 -12.21 -12.84
C TRP A 61 -0.58 -11.93 -14.22
N GLN A 62 0.41 -12.72 -14.63
CA GLN A 62 1.05 -12.65 -15.93
C GLN A 62 1.20 -14.06 -16.50
N PRO A 63 1.07 -14.25 -17.83
CA PRO A 63 1.28 -15.55 -18.47
C PRO A 63 2.75 -15.95 -18.45
N ASN A 64 3.03 -17.25 -18.36
CA ASN A 64 4.38 -17.84 -18.39
C ASN A 64 5.36 -17.21 -17.37
N LYS A 65 4.85 -16.75 -16.23
CA LYS A 65 5.65 -16.07 -15.19
C LYS A 65 5.89 -17.00 -14.02
N PHE A 66 7.14 -17.04 -13.55
CA PHE A 66 7.47 -17.75 -12.31
C PHE A 66 6.99 -16.94 -11.10
N TYR A 67 6.26 -17.60 -10.21
CA TYR A 67 5.85 -17.05 -8.92
C TYR A 67 6.43 -17.89 -7.78
N TYR A 68 6.97 -17.19 -6.78
CA TYR A 68 7.47 -17.81 -5.56
C TYR A 68 6.32 -18.09 -4.59
N TRP A 69 6.56 -19.03 -3.67
CA TRP A 69 5.70 -19.24 -2.51
C TRP A 69 5.40 -17.91 -1.81
N ASN A 70 4.16 -17.72 -1.36
CA ASN A 70 3.63 -16.50 -0.73
C ASN A 70 3.51 -15.25 -1.60
N ASN A 71 3.86 -15.26 -2.90
CA ASN A 71 3.53 -14.13 -3.77
C ASN A 71 2.01 -13.91 -3.78
N ILE A 72 1.59 -12.64 -3.65
CA ILE A 72 0.19 -12.23 -3.70
C ILE A 72 -0.06 -11.53 -5.03
N ILE A 73 -1.13 -11.92 -5.71
CA ILE A 73 -1.53 -11.36 -7.00
C ILE A 73 -3.03 -11.10 -7.07
N GLU A 74 -3.41 -10.26 -8.01
CA GLU A 74 -4.77 -10.18 -8.53
C GLU A 74 -4.83 -10.67 -9.99
N PRO A 75 -6.02 -11.01 -10.51
CA PRO A 75 -6.22 -11.29 -11.93
C PRO A 75 -5.72 -10.16 -12.86
N SER A 76 -5.45 -10.47 -14.13
CA SER A 76 -5.08 -9.46 -15.13
C SER A 76 -6.18 -8.39 -15.29
N ARG A 77 -7.43 -8.85 -15.22
CA ARG A 77 -8.65 -8.05 -15.06
C ARG A 77 -9.18 -8.24 -13.64
N PRO A 78 -8.96 -7.28 -12.73
CA PRO A 78 -9.30 -7.45 -11.31
C PRO A 78 -10.75 -7.88 -11.12
N ASN A 79 -10.95 -8.97 -10.37
CA ASN A 79 -12.27 -9.47 -9.99
C ASN A 79 -12.68 -9.05 -8.57
N GLY A 80 -11.85 -8.23 -7.91
CA GLY A 80 -12.05 -7.79 -6.53
C GLY A 80 -11.42 -8.69 -5.46
N TYR A 81 -10.77 -9.80 -5.84
CA TYR A 81 -10.13 -10.75 -4.92
C TYR A 81 -8.62 -10.83 -5.14
N ILE A 82 -7.93 -11.29 -4.11
CA ILE A 82 -6.47 -11.49 -4.11
C ILE A 82 -6.13 -12.96 -3.84
N TYR A 83 -5.01 -13.39 -4.41
CA TYR A 83 -4.62 -14.80 -4.49
C TYR A 83 -3.19 -14.98 -4.05
N ARG A 84 -2.95 -15.98 -3.21
CA ARG A 84 -1.60 -16.31 -2.74
C ARG A 84 -1.10 -17.58 -3.41
N CYS A 85 0.14 -17.53 -3.89
CA CYS A 85 0.85 -18.70 -4.38
C CYS A 85 1.17 -19.65 -3.20
N ILE A 86 0.62 -20.86 -3.25
CA ILE A 86 0.81 -21.96 -2.28
C ILE A 86 1.57 -23.14 -2.90
N THR A 87 2.02 -23.03 -4.14
CA THR A 87 3.04 -23.93 -4.71
C THR A 87 3.75 -23.12 -5.78
N GLN A 88 5.04 -22.88 -5.57
CA GLN A 88 5.85 -22.12 -6.52
C GLN A 88 5.91 -22.82 -7.88
N GLY A 89 5.93 -22.04 -8.95
CA GLY A 89 5.92 -22.58 -10.30
C GLY A 89 5.74 -21.51 -11.35
N VAL A 90 5.62 -21.94 -12.60
CA VAL A 90 5.39 -21.08 -13.76
C VAL A 90 3.91 -21.13 -14.12
N THR A 91 3.29 -19.96 -14.27
CA THR A 91 1.90 -19.85 -14.74
C THR A 91 1.74 -20.35 -16.18
N GLY A 92 0.53 -20.76 -16.54
CA GLY A 92 0.21 -21.14 -17.91
C GLY A 92 0.29 -19.95 -18.88
N SER A 93 0.17 -20.24 -20.18
CA SER A 93 0.05 -19.22 -21.22
C SER A 93 -1.30 -18.49 -21.17
N GLU A 94 -2.32 -19.10 -20.56
CA GLU A 94 -3.66 -18.55 -20.39
C GLU A 94 -3.99 -18.37 -18.90
N GLU A 95 -4.76 -17.32 -18.62
CA GLU A 95 -5.21 -17.01 -17.27
C GLU A 95 -6.26 -18.03 -16.80
N PRO A 96 -6.13 -18.59 -15.59
CA PRO A 96 -7.11 -19.56 -15.08
C PRO A 96 -8.45 -18.87 -14.77
N ARG A 97 -9.51 -19.68 -14.63
CA ARG A 97 -10.71 -19.22 -13.95
C ARG A 97 -10.41 -19.08 -12.45
N TRP A 98 -10.66 -17.90 -11.91
CA TRP A 98 -10.40 -17.59 -10.52
C TRP A 98 -11.48 -18.12 -9.57
N TRP A 99 -11.03 -18.72 -8.47
CA TRP A 99 -11.88 -19.21 -7.37
C TRP A 99 -12.21 -18.07 -6.42
N ILE A 100 -13.48 -17.90 -6.02
CA ILE A 100 -13.89 -16.82 -5.12
C ILE A 100 -14.52 -17.33 -3.82
N ASP A 101 -14.85 -18.63 -3.77
CA ASP A 101 -15.36 -19.27 -2.58
C ASP A 101 -14.26 -19.34 -1.52
N SER A 102 -14.61 -19.15 -0.24
CA SER A 102 -13.65 -19.21 0.86
C SER A 102 -12.81 -20.49 0.83
N GLY A 103 -11.48 -20.34 0.81
CA GLY A 103 -10.52 -21.44 0.70
C GLY A 103 -10.36 -22.05 -0.70
N GLY A 104 -11.07 -21.52 -1.70
CA GLY A 104 -10.95 -21.93 -3.10
C GLY A 104 -9.50 -21.87 -3.60
N SER A 105 -9.09 -22.88 -4.35
CA SER A 105 -7.72 -23.00 -4.84
C SER A 105 -7.64 -23.78 -6.15
N GLY A 106 -6.53 -23.60 -6.86
CA GLY A 106 -6.18 -24.44 -7.99
C GLY A 106 -4.97 -23.95 -8.76
N ALA A 107 -4.72 -24.60 -9.90
CA ALA A 107 -3.51 -24.45 -10.67
C ALA A 107 -3.60 -23.33 -11.72
N SER A 108 -2.47 -22.67 -11.96
CA SER A 108 -2.16 -21.94 -13.19
C SER A 108 -0.80 -22.44 -13.65
N GLY A 109 -0.76 -23.22 -14.74
CA GLY A 109 0.45 -23.94 -15.13
C GLY A 109 0.93 -24.89 -14.03
N SER A 110 2.19 -24.78 -13.61
CA SER A 110 2.74 -25.54 -12.48
C SER A 110 2.63 -24.82 -11.12
N ALA A 111 2.22 -23.55 -11.10
CA ALA A 111 1.96 -22.81 -9.87
C ALA A 111 0.55 -23.11 -9.32
N TRP A 112 0.39 -23.13 -8.00
CA TRP A 112 -0.92 -23.22 -7.35
C TRP A 112 -1.22 -21.98 -6.52
N PHE A 113 -2.48 -21.56 -6.56
CA PHE A 113 -2.97 -20.38 -5.85
C PHE A 113 -4.18 -20.72 -4.98
N THR A 114 -4.31 -20.01 -3.86
CA THR A 114 -5.50 -20.02 -3.00
C THR A 114 -6.04 -18.61 -2.88
N VAL A 115 -7.36 -18.45 -2.83
CA VAL A 115 -7.98 -17.15 -2.57
C VAL A 115 -7.70 -16.74 -1.13
N LEU A 116 -7.22 -15.50 -0.95
CA LEU A 116 -7.04 -14.92 0.38
C LEU A 116 -8.23 -14.10 0.84
N GLY A 117 -9.08 -13.66 -0.09
CA GLY A 117 -10.26 -12.83 0.20
C GLY A 117 -10.32 -11.63 -0.73
N GLU A 118 -11.26 -10.72 -0.45
CA GLU A 118 -11.40 -9.47 -1.20
C GLU A 118 -10.14 -8.59 -1.05
N ALA A 119 -9.75 -7.92 -2.13
CA ALA A 119 -8.70 -6.91 -2.12
C ALA A 119 -9.12 -5.72 -1.25
N TYR A 120 -8.18 -5.13 -0.50
CA TYR A 120 -8.38 -3.79 0.05
C TYR A 120 -8.63 -2.82 -1.08
N ARG A 121 -9.61 -1.95 -0.97
CA ARG A 121 -9.79 -0.87 -1.95
C ARG A 121 -8.95 0.31 -1.50
N HIS A 122 -8.45 1.12 -2.43
CA HIS A 122 -7.84 2.40 -2.06
C HIS A 122 -8.80 3.27 -1.21
N THR A 123 -10.11 3.14 -1.44
CA THR A 123 -11.17 3.78 -0.64
C THR A 123 -11.31 3.28 0.80
N ASP A 124 -10.72 2.12 1.13
CA ASP A 124 -10.72 1.59 2.50
C ASP A 124 -9.70 2.33 3.40
N ILE A 125 -8.81 3.13 2.79
CA ILE A 125 -7.76 3.89 3.47
C ILE A 125 -8.15 5.36 3.46
N LYS A 126 -8.16 5.98 4.64
CA LYS A 126 -8.32 7.43 4.82
C LYS A 126 -7.04 8.00 5.40
N LEU A 127 -6.67 9.20 4.94
CA LEU A 127 -5.52 9.96 5.43
C LEU A 127 -5.95 11.32 5.97
N SER A 128 -5.26 11.79 6.99
CA SER A 128 -5.41 13.15 7.52
C SER A 128 -4.15 13.62 8.22
N LEU A 129 -3.96 14.94 8.37
CA LEU A 129 -2.91 15.52 9.20
C LEU A 129 -3.28 15.58 10.70
N THR A 130 -4.51 15.18 11.05
CA THR A 130 -4.97 15.13 12.45
C THR A 130 -5.82 13.89 12.70
N GLN A 131 -5.87 13.41 13.94
CA GLN A 131 -6.73 12.28 14.33
C GLN A 131 -8.21 12.56 14.06
N ALA A 132 -8.70 13.76 14.43
CA ALA A 132 -10.11 14.13 14.23
C ALA A 132 -10.48 14.25 12.75
N GLY A 133 -9.53 14.68 11.91
CA GLY A 133 -9.76 14.81 10.47
C GLY A 133 -10.00 13.47 9.75
N LEU A 134 -9.65 12.32 10.36
CA LEU A 134 -9.96 11.00 9.81
C LEU A 134 -11.47 10.73 9.71
N ASP A 135 -12.28 11.32 10.58
CA ASP A 135 -13.73 11.12 10.60
C ASP A 135 -14.38 11.75 9.35
N SER A 136 -13.91 12.93 8.94
CA SER A 136 -14.36 13.64 7.74
C SER A 136 -13.59 13.30 6.46
N ALA A 137 -12.45 12.63 6.56
CA ALA A 137 -11.63 12.29 5.39
C ALA A 137 -12.37 11.37 4.41
N VAL A 138 -12.16 11.60 3.12
CA VAL A 138 -12.70 10.77 2.03
C VAL A 138 -11.75 9.59 1.81
N GLY A 139 -12.31 8.38 1.72
CA GLY A 139 -11.52 7.18 1.45
C GLY A 139 -10.81 7.27 0.10
N GLY A 140 -9.52 6.93 0.07
CA GLY A 140 -8.68 6.96 -1.12
C GLY A 140 -8.22 8.36 -1.54
N ALA A 141 -8.67 9.42 -0.87
CA ALA A 141 -8.18 10.77 -1.13
C ALA A 141 -6.75 10.96 -0.60
N GLY A 142 -5.99 11.78 -1.31
CA GLY A 142 -4.68 12.22 -0.84
C GLY A 142 -4.79 13.31 0.22
N VAL A 143 -3.69 13.51 0.95
CA VAL A 143 -3.50 14.63 1.87
C VAL A 143 -2.42 15.56 1.32
N GLU A 144 -2.72 16.85 1.28
CA GLU A 144 -1.75 17.87 0.88
C GLU A 144 -0.78 18.13 2.03
N LEU A 145 0.51 18.08 1.74
CA LEU A 145 1.57 18.27 2.72
C LEU A 145 2.18 19.68 2.67
N GLY A 146 1.87 20.46 1.63
CA GLY A 146 2.44 21.77 1.37
C GLY A 146 3.18 21.84 0.03
N THR A 147 3.65 23.04 -0.31
CA THR A 147 4.41 23.32 -1.55
C THR A 147 5.89 22.95 -1.43
N GLN A 148 6.39 22.81 -0.21
CA GLN A 148 7.77 22.48 0.10
C GLN A 148 7.86 21.86 1.49
N LEU A 149 8.68 20.82 1.66
CA LEU A 149 9.02 20.24 2.95
C LEU A 149 10.52 20.33 3.21
N GLN A 150 10.89 20.76 4.41
CA GLN A 150 12.28 20.76 4.88
C GLN A 150 12.57 19.47 5.64
N GLY A 151 13.65 18.78 5.29
CA GLY A 151 14.13 17.63 6.04
C GLY A 151 14.54 18.01 7.47
N GLY A 152 14.62 17.02 8.35
CA GLY A 152 14.67 17.22 9.80
C GLY A 152 13.31 17.41 10.47
N ASN A 153 12.26 17.70 9.70
CA ASN A 153 10.90 17.86 10.20
C ASN A 153 10.03 16.65 9.85
N ALA A 154 9.49 16.00 10.87
CA ALA A 154 8.54 14.91 10.73
C ALA A 154 7.10 15.45 10.68
N ILE A 155 6.36 15.09 9.63
CA ILE A 155 4.94 15.44 9.47
C ILE A 155 4.10 14.23 9.90
N PRO A 156 3.24 14.36 10.92
CA PRO A 156 2.36 13.27 11.31
C PRO A 156 1.28 13.04 10.25
N ILE A 157 1.18 11.80 9.79
CA ILE A 157 0.15 11.30 8.87
C ILE A 157 -0.70 10.30 9.64
N TYR A 158 -1.93 10.72 9.95
CA TYR A 158 -2.93 9.85 10.54
C TYR A 158 -3.55 9.02 9.43
N MET A 159 -3.49 7.70 9.58
CA MET A 159 -4.03 6.74 8.63
C MET A 159 -5.10 5.90 9.33
N ARG A 160 -6.28 5.84 8.71
CA ARG A 160 -7.34 4.91 9.09
C ARG A 160 -7.54 3.90 7.99
N VAL A 161 -7.49 2.62 8.33
CA VAL A 161 -7.86 1.54 7.42
C VAL A 161 -9.12 0.86 7.95
N ALA A 162 -10.16 0.80 7.12
CA ALA A 162 -11.43 0.17 7.46
C ALA A 162 -11.59 -1.15 6.68
N ASN A 163 -11.54 -2.28 7.38
CA ASN A 163 -11.93 -3.56 6.79
C ASN A 163 -13.43 -3.80 7.03
N LYS A 164 -14.18 -3.91 5.94
CA LYS A 164 -15.62 -4.26 5.96
C LYS A 164 -15.88 -5.73 5.67
N SER A 165 -14.85 -6.48 5.26
CA SER A 165 -14.99 -7.92 5.03
C SER A 165 -14.92 -8.69 6.33
N TYR A 166 -15.78 -9.72 6.44
CA TYR A 166 -15.71 -10.70 7.51
C TYR A 166 -14.63 -11.76 7.25
N ASP A 167 -14.16 -11.89 6.01
CA ASP A 167 -13.09 -12.80 5.64
C ASP A 167 -11.73 -12.26 6.07
N LEU A 168 -10.77 -13.17 6.27
CA LEU A 168 -9.36 -12.83 6.48
C LEU A 168 -8.88 -11.98 5.29
N ARG A 169 -8.21 -10.85 5.55
CA ARG A 169 -7.54 -10.07 4.51
C ARG A 169 -6.14 -9.75 4.99
N ASN A 170 -5.15 -10.39 4.38
CA ASN A 170 -3.77 -10.35 4.85
C ASN A 170 -2.80 -10.20 3.67
N ASP A 171 -2.13 -9.04 3.59
CA ASP A 171 -1.09 -8.76 2.61
C ASP A 171 0.33 -8.75 3.22
N PHE A 172 0.50 -9.30 4.43
CA PHE A 172 1.74 -9.22 5.22
C PHE A 172 2.96 -9.85 4.53
N MET A 173 2.73 -10.76 3.57
CA MET A 173 3.80 -11.41 2.81
C MET A 173 4.17 -10.66 1.53
N ASP A 174 3.28 -9.85 0.97
CA ASP A 174 3.51 -9.00 -0.20
C ASP A 174 2.49 -7.85 -0.17
N ALA A 175 2.96 -6.64 0.17
CA ALA A 175 2.09 -5.50 0.41
C ALA A 175 1.22 -5.21 -0.83
N CYS A 176 -0.09 -5.23 -0.66
CA CYS A 176 -1.03 -4.99 -1.76
C CYS A 176 -1.40 -3.50 -1.86
N ARG A 177 -1.23 -2.75 -0.77
CA ARG A 177 -1.44 -1.31 -0.71
C ARG A 177 -0.22 -0.62 -0.10
N GLY A 178 -0.02 0.63 -0.49
CA GLY A 178 0.99 1.49 0.08
C GLY A 178 0.56 2.95 0.03
N LEU A 179 1.47 3.83 0.43
CA LEU A 179 1.31 5.27 0.33
C LEU A 179 2.46 5.81 -0.51
N ALA A 180 2.15 6.70 -1.44
CA ALA A 180 3.16 7.36 -2.27
C ALA A 180 2.80 8.82 -2.50
N THR A 181 3.82 9.64 -2.70
CA THR A 181 3.63 11.01 -3.16
C THR A 181 3.29 11.02 -4.64
N ASN A 182 2.76 12.14 -5.10
CA ASN A 182 2.91 12.55 -6.50
C ASN A 182 4.40 12.72 -6.88
N SER A 183 4.65 13.05 -8.15
CA SER A 183 6.02 13.31 -8.62
C SER A 183 6.64 14.47 -7.86
N THR A 184 7.80 14.22 -7.26
CA THR A 184 8.51 15.18 -6.41
C THR A 184 10.00 15.18 -6.73
N ILE A 185 10.64 16.33 -6.56
CA ILE A 185 12.08 16.49 -6.66
C ILE A 185 12.62 16.74 -5.24
N THR A 186 13.68 16.01 -4.88
CA THR A 186 14.47 16.28 -3.67
C THR A 186 15.76 16.98 -4.09
N THR A 187 16.05 18.12 -3.47
CA THR A 187 17.31 18.84 -3.64
C THR A 187 18.06 18.91 -2.32
N THR A 188 19.39 18.84 -2.37
CA THR A 188 20.25 19.14 -1.22
C THR A 188 20.62 20.63 -1.28
N THR A 189 20.41 21.33 -0.19
CA THR A 189 20.93 22.69 -0.02
C THR A 189 22.41 22.59 0.31
N ASP A 190 23.28 23.07 -0.58
CA ASP A 190 24.70 23.22 -0.28
C ASP A 190 24.83 24.21 0.89
N VAL A 191 25.40 23.75 2.00
CA VAL A 191 25.67 24.56 3.20
C VAL A 191 27.01 25.28 3.04
#